data_AF-A0A9E3QWN2-F1
#
_entry.id   AF-A0A9E3QWN2-F1
#
_cell.length_a   1.000
_cell.length_b   1.000
_cell.length_c   1.000
_cell.angle_alpha   90.00
_cell.angle_beta   90.00
_cell.angle_gamma   90.00
#
_symmetry.space_group_name_H-M   'P 1'
#
loop_
_entity.id
_entity.type
_entity.pdbx_description
1 polymer ?
#
loop_
_entity_poly.entity_id
_entity_poly.type
_entity_poly.pdbx_seq_one_letter_code
_entity_poly.pdbx_strand_id
1 'polypeptide(L)'
;MKMLLATCLLLAAPAFADDDAEVRKVAETYLNALTGAGDEAGKELLLGGVTMNAQLFTLDNWELKDKEVRHEEKDLGHAVQMMNELDKAGRHALTKLMGAEAVGDDLKMVEVSKEDAEKLMKPTLQKAQDFLKAHPVLAYATRVGKEVYWHPKNPMRPLLAKSGTSGKYWLEVQRFNVVSKEGPAKTPRTWPLRVVRFKAPKVDTGWKILPASDWNAE
;
A
#
# COMPACT_ATOMS: atom_id res chain seq x y z
N MET A 1 38.55 -48.74 -9.84
CA MET A 1 38.48 -47.32 -10.26
C MET A 1 37.42 -47.19 -11.34
N LYS A 2 36.22 -46.68 -10.98
CA LYS A 2 35.21 -46.08 -11.86
C LYS A 2 34.24 -45.31 -10.97
N MET A 3 34.45 -43.99 -10.92
CA MET A 3 33.61 -42.99 -10.27
C MET A 3 32.27 -42.91 -11.02
N LEU A 4 31.15 -43.05 -10.31
CA LEU A 4 29.85 -42.57 -10.77
C LEU A 4 29.53 -41.30 -9.96
N LEU A 5 29.79 -40.15 -10.58
CA LEU A 5 29.21 -38.88 -10.14
C LEU A 5 27.72 -38.92 -10.49
N ALA A 6 26.87 -39.04 -9.49
CA ALA A 6 25.45 -38.75 -9.62
C ALA A 6 25.26 -37.23 -9.40
N THR A 7 25.17 -36.50 -10.51
CA THR A 7 24.84 -35.07 -10.50
C THR A 7 23.34 -34.92 -10.21
N CYS A 8 23.00 -34.65 -8.95
CA CYS A 8 21.67 -34.17 -8.57
C CYS A 8 21.47 -32.75 -9.11
N LEU A 9 20.84 -32.63 -10.29
CA LEU A 9 20.22 -31.38 -10.71
C LEU A 9 18.97 -31.14 -9.87
N LEU A 10 19.10 -30.30 -8.83
CA LEU A 10 17.97 -29.73 -8.12
C LEU A 10 17.31 -28.66 -9.01
N LEU A 11 16.23 -29.04 -9.70
CA LEU A 11 15.30 -28.13 -10.36
C LEU A 11 14.44 -27.42 -9.31
N ALA A 12 14.94 -26.34 -8.73
CA ALA A 12 14.19 -25.47 -7.81
C ALA A 12 13.42 -24.36 -8.55
N ALA A 13 12.71 -24.70 -9.64
CA ALA A 13 11.97 -23.74 -10.49
C ALA A 13 10.42 -23.71 -10.37
N PRO A 14 9.69 -24.60 -9.67
CA PRO A 14 8.22 -24.58 -9.75
C PRO A 14 7.54 -23.54 -8.84
N ALA A 15 8.17 -23.09 -7.75
CA ALA A 15 7.51 -22.23 -6.77
C ALA A 15 7.25 -20.79 -7.27
N PHE A 16 8.15 -20.22 -8.07
CA PHE A 16 8.03 -18.84 -8.56
C PHE A 16 7.06 -18.69 -9.75
N ALA A 17 6.87 -19.75 -10.54
CA ALA A 17 5.95 -19.71 -11.69
C ALA A 17 4.48 -19.78 -11.26
N ASP A 18 4.20 -20.47 -10.15
CA ASP A 18 2.85 -20.64 -9.62
C ASP A 18 2.36 -19.34 -8.96
N ASP A 19 3.21 -18.69 -8.14
CA ASP A 19 2.89 -17.39 -7.52
C ASP A 19 2.64 -16.30 -8.58
N ASP A 20 3.39 -16.30 -9.68
CA ASP A 20 3.20 -15.35 -10.78
C ASP A 20 1.86 -15.53 -11.52
N ALA A 21 1.43 -16.79 -11.70
CA ALA A 21 0.13 -17.11 -12.29
C ALA A 21 -1.01 -16.70 -11.36
N GLU A 22 -0.88 -16.94 -10.05
CA GLU A 22 -1.86 -16.51 -9.05
C GLU A 22 -1.99 -14.99 -9.00
N VAL A 23 -0.88 -14.26 -8.98
CA VAL A 23 -0.91 -12.79 -8.93
C VAL A 23 -1.57 -12.21 -10.17
N ARG A 24 -1.22 -12.75 -11.35
CA ARG A 24 -1.86 -12.34 -12.59
C ARG A 24 -3.36 -12.63 -12.56
N LYS A 25 -3.76 -13.82 -12.09
CA LYS A 25 -5.18 -14.17 -11.93
C LYS A 25 -5.92 -13.19 -11.01
N VAL A 26 -5.33 -12.77 -9.88
CA VAL A 26 -5.91 -11.75 -8.99
C VAL A 26 -6.07 -10.41 -9.71
N ALA A 27 -5.05 -9.96 -10.45
CA ALA A 27 -5.12 -8.72 -11.22
C ALA A 27 -6.23 -8.77 -12.29
N GLU A 28 -6.27 -9.84 -13.08
CA GLU A 28 -7.25 -10.02 -14.16
C GLU A 28 -8.67 -10.16 -13.60
N THR A 29 -8.86 -10.89 -12.50
CA THR A 29 -10.17 -11.03 -11.82
C THR A 29 -10.69 -9.67 -11.38
N TYR A 30 -9.84 -8.85 -10.75
CA TYR A 30 -10.21 -7.50 -10.33
C TYR A 30 -10.54 -6.60 -11.52
N LEU A 31 -9.69 -6.58 -12.55
CA LEU A 31 -9.90 -5.72 -13.73
C LEU A 31 -11.14 -6.14 -14.54
N ASN A 32 -11.43 -7.43 -14.65
CA ASN A 32 -12.66 -7.92 -15.29
C ASN A 32 -13.92 -7.56 -14.49
N ALA A 33 -13.84 -7.52 -13.16
CA ALA A 33 -14.94 -7.02 -12.34
C ALA A 33 -15.18 -5.51 -12.58
N LEU A 34 -14.12 -4.73 -12.88
CA LEU A 34 -14.27 -3.32 -13.23
C LEU A 34 -14.84 -3.10 -14.64
N THR A 35 -14.75 -4.06 -15.57
CA THR A 35 -15.35 -3.92 -16.90
C THR A 35 -16.82 -4.36 -16.97
N GLY A 36 -17.35 -4.94 -15.88
CA GLY A 36 -18.66 -5.60 -15.88
C GLY A 36 -18.70 -6.90 -16.71
N ALA A 37 -17.57 -7.35 -17.28
CA ALA A 37 -17.47 -8.60 -18.01
C ALA A 37 -17.15 -9.80 -17.08
N GLY A 38 -16.66 -9.54 -15.87
CA GLY A 38 -16.38 -10.53 -14.84
C GLY A 38 -17.39 -10.51 -13.68
N ASP A 39 -17.15 -11.39 -12.71
CA ASP A 39 -17.92 -11.44 -11.46
C ASP A 39 -17.63 -10.20 -10.59
N GLU A 40 -18.68 -9.51 -10.15
CA GLU A 40 -18.61 -8.35 -9.25
C GLU A 40 -17.89 -8.66 -7.93
N ALA A 41 -17.92 -9.92 -7.47
CA ALA A 41 -17.15 -10.37 -6.31
C ALA A 41 -15.63 -10.15 -6.48
N GLY A 42 -15.13 -10.01 -7.72
CA GLY A 42 -13.73 -9.64 -7.99
C GLY A 42 -13.33 -8.29 -7.38
N LYS A 43 -14.27 -7.35 -7.16
CA LYS A 43 -14.00 -6.08 -6.47
C LYS A 43 -13.60 -6.30 -5.00
N GLU A 44 -14.02 -7.41 -4.37
CA GLU A 44 -13.66 -7.78 -2.98
C GLU A 44 -12.17 -8.16 -2.81
N LEU A 45 -11.43 -8.25 -3.93
CA LEU A 45 -9.98 -8.35 -3.91
C LEU A 45 -9.32 -7.05 -3.43
N LEU A 46 -10.04 -5.92 -3.36
CA LEU A 46 -9.54 -4.69 -2.75
C LEU A 46 -9.19 -4.89 -1.28
N LEU A 47 -7.95 -4.57 -0.95
CA LEU A 47 -7.49 -4.56 0.43
C LEU A 47 -8.20 -3.44 1.20
N GLY A 48 -8.87 -3.81 2.29
CA GLY A 48 -9.74 -2.91 3.05
C GLY A 48 -11.21 -2.95 2.64
N GLY A 49 -11.57 -3.75 1.63
CA GLY A 49 -12.95 -3.94 1.16
C GLY A 49 -13.33 -3.00 0.01
N VAL A 50 -14.49 -3.28 -0.58
CA VAL A 50 -15.04 -2.52 -1.70
C VAL A 50 -15.51 -1.14 -1.22
N THR A 51 -15.06 -0.07 -1.86
CA THR A 51 -15.58 1.28 -1.62
C THR A 51 -16.65 1.67 -2.62
N MET A 52 -17.46 2.67 -2.28
CA MET A 52 -18.47 3.24 -3.18
C MET A 52 -17.86 3.67 -4.52
N ASN A 53 -16.70 4.33 -4.50
CA ASN A 53 -15.97 4.67 -5.74
C ASN A 53 -15.53 3.44 -6.53
N ALA A 54 -15.10 2.36 -5.88
CA ALA A 54 -14.78 1.11 -6.58
C ALA A 54 -16.03 0.39 -7.13
N GLN A 55 -17.20 0.59 -6.52
CA GLN A 55 -18.46 0.07 -7.06
C GLN A 55 -18.87 0.80 -8.35
N LEU A 56 -18.70 2.12 -8.37
CA LEU A 56 -19.09 3.00 -9.47
C LEU A 56 -18.05 3.07 -10.60
N PHE A 57 -16.80 2.67 -10.34
CA PHE A 57 -15.74 2.72 -11.34
C PHE A 57 -15.93 1.61 -12.37
N THR A 58 -16.00 2.02 -13.64
CA THR A 58 -16.16 1.11 -14.79
C THR A 58 -15.07 1.32 -15.81
N LEU A 59 -14.59 0.24 -16.42
CA LEU A 59 -13.62 0.24 -17.51
C LEU A 59 -14.25 -0.31 -18.79
N ASP A 60 -13.95 0.30 -19.94
CA ASP A 60 -14.37 -0.28 -21.24
C ASP A 60 -13.48 -1.47 -21.63
N ASN A 61 -12.17 -1.34 -21.40
CA ASN A 61 -11.16 -2.37 -21.63
C ASN A 61 -9.91 -2.10 -20.80
N TRP A 62 -9.06 -3.11 -20.68
CA TRP A 62 -7.77 -3.03 -20.02
C TRP A 62 -6.73 -3.92 -20.70
N GLU A 63 -5.47 -3.53 -20.55
CA GLU A 63 -4.30 -4.33 -20.90
C GLU A 63 -3.28 -4.22 -19.76
N LEU A 64 -2.76 -5.35 -19.28
CA LEU A 64 -1.65 -5.38 -18.33
C LEU A 64 -0.32 -5.26 -19.07
N LYS A 65 0.46 -4.23 -18.75
CA LYS A 65 1.81 -3.97 -19.26
C LYS A 65 2.79 -3.86 -18.12
N ASP A 66 4.01 -4.34 -18.38
CA ASP A 66 5.15 -4.30 -17.47
C ASP A 66 4.85 -4.94 -16.09
N LYS A 67 5.90 -5.41 -15.43
CA LYS A 67 5.77 -5.92 -14.06
C LYS A 67 7.00 -5.54 -13.27
N GLU A 68 6.76 -4.86 -12.16
CA GLU A 68 7.79 -4.54 -11.18
C GLU A 68 7.45 -5.27 -9.87
N VAL A 69 8.37 -6.08 -9.36
CA VAL A 69 8.20 -6.82 -8.11
C VAL A 69 9.06 -6.17 -7.03
N ARG A 70 8.45 -5.92 -5.88
CA ARG A 70 9.13 -5.44 -4.68
C ARG A 70 8.81 -6.38 -3.54
N HIS A 71 9.84 -6.86 -2.85
CA HIS A 71 9.70 -7.78 -1.75
C HIS A 71 10.53 -7.30 -0.54
N GLU A 72 10.00 -7.51 0.66
CA GLU A 72 10.80 -7.44 1.88
C GLU A 72 10.28 -8.37 2.98
N GLU A 73 11.19 -8.83 3.83
CA GLU A 73 10.89 -9.50 5.10
C GLU A 73 11.70 -8.83 6.21
N LYS A 74 11.03 -8.20 7.18
CA LYS A 74 11.68 -7.41 8.23
C LYS A 74 10.97 -7.54 9.58
N ASP A 75 11.60 -7.01 10.61
CA ASP A 75 11.07 -7.00 11.98
C ASP A 75 9.78 -6.17 12.07
N LEU A 76 8.71 -6.81 12.58
CA LEU A 76 7.40 -6.19 12.72
C LEU A 76 7.35 -5.21 13.90
N GLY A 77 8.03 -5.53 15.00
CA GLY A 77 8.07 -4.66 16.17
C GLY A 77 8.69 -3.31 15.87
N HIS A 78 9.81 -3.30 15.15
CA HIS A 78 10.50 -2.11 14.68
C HIS A 78 9.64 -1.29 13.72
N ALA A 79 8.98 -1.94 12.74
CA ALA A 79 8.07 -1.26 11.82
C ALA A 79 6.93 -0.55 12.58
N VAL A 80 6.28 -1.24 13.52
CA VAL A 80 5.20 -0.67 14.33
C VAL A 80 5.71 0.47 15.22
N GLN A 81 6.88 0.32 15.84
CA GLN A 81 7.49 1.40 16.63
C GLN A 81 7.72 2.65 15.79
N MET A 82 8.36 2.52 14.62
CA MET A 82 8.66 3.68 13.78
C MET A 82 7.37 4.35 13.24
N MET A 83 6.34 3.57 12.91
CA MET A 83 5.03 4.13 12.52
C MET A 83 4.37 4.90 13.66
N ASN A 84 4.42 4.37 14.89
CA ASN A 84 3.89 5.06 16.06
C ASN A 84 4.62 6.38 16.33
N GLU A 85 5.95 6.40 16.15
CA GLU A 85 6.75 7.61 16.27
C GLU A 85 6.44 8.64 15.17
N LEU A 86 6.28 8.19 13.92
CA LEU A 86 5.86 9.04 12.80
C LEU A 86 4.48 9.64 13.07
N ASP A 87 3.53 8.82 13.50
CA ASP A 87 2.17 9.24 13.83
C ASP A 87 2.14 10.23 15.00
N LYS A 88 2.98 10.02 16.02
CA LYS A 88 3.14 10.96 17.14
C LYS A 88 3.68 12.31 16.67
N ALA A 89 4.70 12.32 15.81
CA ALA A 89 5.25 13.57 15.26
C ALA A 89 4.23 14.29 14.36
N GLY A 90 3.49 13.55 13.51
CA GLY A 90 2.46 14.11 12.64
C GLY A 90 1.32 14.76 13.42
N ARG A 91 0.79 14.08 14.45
CA ARG A 91 -0.25 14.65 15.33
C ARG A 91 0.24 15.90 16.05
N HIS A 92 1.46 15.87 16.59
CA HIS A 92 2.05 17.02 17.26
C HIS A 92 2.20 18.24 16.33
N ALA A 93 2.66 18.02 15.10
CA ALA A 93 2.74 19.07 14.10
C ALA A 93 1.35 19.63 13.74
N LEU A 94 0.36 18.75 13.52
CA LEU A 94 -1.01 19.16 13.22
C LEU A 94 -1.64 20.00 14.35
N THR A 95 -1.50 19.57 15.62
CA THR A 95 -2.02 20.31 16.77
C THR A 95 -1.45 21.73 16.84
N LYS A 96 -0.15 21.89 16.58
CA LYS A 96 0.50 23.22 16.56
C LYS A 96 0.11 24.07 15.35
N LEU A 97 -0.04 23.45 14.18
CA LEU A 97 -0.47 24.12 12.95
C LEU A 97 -1.91 24.63 13.03
N MET A 98 -2.79 23.88 13.70
CA MET A 98 -4.18 24.29 13.93
C MET A 98 -4.31 25.42 14.96
N GLY A 99 -3.19 25.91 15.53
CA GLY A 99 -3.19 27.07 16.43
C GLY A 99 -4.03 26.86 17.70
N ALA A 100 -4.34 25.62 18.06
CA ALA A 100 -5.16 25.29 19.21
C ALA A 100 -4.31 25.36 20.50
N GLU A 101 -3.85 26.56 20.86
CA GLU A 101 -3.48 26.86 22.23
C GLU A 101 -4.72 27.41 22.93
N ALA A 102 -5.33 26.60 23.80
CA ALA A 102 -6.36 27.08 24.70
C ALA A 102 -5.73 28.07 25.69
N VAL A 103 -6.03 29.36 25.54
CA VAL A 103 -5.67 30.41 26.51
C VAL A 103 -6.95 30.91 27.16
N GLY A 104 -7.46 30.19 28.16
CA GLY A 104 -8.73 30.50 28.82
C GLY A 104 -9.96 30.09 28.00
N ASP A 105 -11.02 30.91 28.03
CA ASP A 105 -12.31 30.70 27.34
C ASP A 105 -12.33 31.22 25.87
N ASP A 106 -11.25 31.88 25.43
CA ASP A 106 -11.15 32.48 24.10
C ASP A 106 -10.18 31.71 23.18
N LEU A 107 -10.68 31.28 22.02
CA LEU A 107 -9.91 30.62 20.96
C LEU A 107 -9.24 31.70 20.08
N LYS A 108 -7.95 31.97 20.28
CA LYS A 108 -7.17 32.83 19.38
C LYS A 108 -6.52 31.97 18.29
N MET A 109 -6.96 32.13 17.03
CA MET A 109 -6.22 31.57 15.90
C MET A 109 -4.92 32.37 15.72
N VAL A 110 -3.78 31.73 15.96
CA VAL A 110 -2.47 32.26 15.58
C VAL A 110 -2.23 31.90 14.12
N GLU A 111 -2.06 32.92 13.27
CA GLU A 111 -1.68 32.72 11.88
C GLU A 111 -0.26 32.12 11.84
N VAL A 112 -0.14 30.89 11.33
CA VAL A 112 1.16 30.20 11.25
C VAL A 112 1.84 30.57 9.93
N SER A 113 3.03 31.16 10.03
CA SER A 113 3.86 31.45 8.87
C SER A 113 4.28 30.16 8.14
N LYS A 114 4.61 30.28 6.84
CA LYS A 114 5.12 29.14 6.07
C LYS A 114 6.41 28.59 6.69
N GLU A 115 7.30 29.47 7.13
CA GLU A 115 8.59 29.12 7.74
C GLU A 115 8.40 28.35 9.06
N ASP A 116 7.41 28.72 9.87
CA ASP A 116 7.11 28.01 11.10
C ASP A 116 6.40 26.69 10.84
N ALA A 117 5.53 26.61 9.83
CA ALA A 117 4.94 25.36 9.38
C ALA A 117 6.01 24.35 8.90
N GLU A 118 7.01 24.81 8.14
CA GLU A 118 8.13 23.97 7.71
C GLU A 118 8.96 23.45 8.89
N LYS A 119 9.26 24.31 9.88
CA LYS A 119 9.95 23.88 11.11
C LYS A 119 9.14 22.84 11.89
N LEU A 120 7.83 23.04 11.99
CA LEU A 120 6.92 22.11 12.69
C LEU A 120 6.82 20.75 11.99
N MET A 121 6.84 20.73 10.65
CA MET A 121 6.75 19.51 9.86
C MET A 121 8.07 18.76 9.72
N LYS A 122 9.21 19.41 9.95
CA LYS A 122 10.56 18.81 9.78
C LYS A 122 10.74 17.47 10.52
N PRO A 123 10.32 17.29 11.79
CA PRO A 123 10.43 15.99 12.48
C PRO A 123 9.60 14.89 11.82
N THR A 124 8.41 15.23 11.33
CA THR A 124 7.52 14.30 10.60
C THR A 124 8.17 13.85 9.30
N LEU A 125 8.75 14.79 8.54
CA LEU A 125 9.47 14.49 7.31
C LEU A 125 10.68 13.58 7.55
N GLN A 126 11.48 13.87 8.59
CA GLN A 126 12.63 13.04 8.95
C GLN A 126 12.21 11.61 9.30
N LYS A 127 11.20 11.45 10.16
CA LYS A 127 10.69 10.12 10.54
C LYS A 127 10.11 9.35 9.35
N ALA A 128 9.44 10.03 8.43
CA ALA A 128 8.96 9.41 7.20
C ALA A 128 10.12 8.92 6.31
N GLN A 129 11.21 9.70 6.21
CA GLN A 129 12.41 9.29 5.48
C GLN A 129 13.13 8.12 6.14
N ASP A 130 13.22 8.13 7.47
CA ASP A 130 13.84 7.04 8.23
C ASP A 130 13.03 5.75 8.07
N PHE A 131 11.69 5.85 8.13
CA PHE A 131 10.81 4.72 7.85
C PHE A 131 10.99 4.18 6.43
N LEU A 132 11.05 5.06 5.42
CA LEU A 132 11.29 4.68 4.03
C LEU A 132 12.62 3.94 3.85
N LYS A 133 13.68 4.38 4.52
CA LYS A 133 14.99 3.70 4.48
C LYS A 133 14.94 2.33 5.16
N ALA A 134 14.30 2.26 6.32
CA ALA A 134 14.24 1.05 7.13
C ALA A 134 13.29 -0.01 6.56
N HIS A 135 12.16 0.40 5.97
CA HIS A 135 11.08 -0.48 5.51
C HIS A 135 10.52 0.00 4.15
N PRO A 136 11.31 -0.03 3.07
CA PRO A 136 10.97 0.61 1.80
C PRO A 136 9.71 0.07 1.13
N VAL A 137 9.45 -1.25 1.17
CA VAL A 137 8.26 -1.82 0.53
C VAL A 137 7.01 -1.57 1.38
N LEU A 138 7.12 -1.66 2.70
CA LEU A 138 6.04 -1.33 3.61
C LEU A 138 5.71 0.16 3.58
N ALA A 139 6.72 1.04 3.50
CA ALA A 139 6.54 2.48 3.27
C ALA A 139 5.77 2.74 1.97
N TYR A 140 6.12 2.01 0.91
CA TYR A 140 5.41 2.08 -0.36
C TYR A 140 3.95 1.61 -0.25
N ALA A 141 3.70 0.50 0.44
CA ALA A 141 2.36 -0.07 0.61
C ALA A 141 1.46 0.79 1.51
N THR A 142 2.00 1.27 2.63
CA THR A 142 1.33 2.17 3.59
C THR A 142 1.22 3.60 3.09
N ARG A 143 1.90 3.95 1.99
CA ARG A 143 1.93 5.28 1.37
C ARG A 143 2.63 6.37 2.20
N VAL A 144 3.60 6.01 3.04
CA VAL A 144 4.38 6.97 3.83
C VAL A 144 4.90 8.11 2.93
N GLY A 145 4.70 9.35 3.38
CA GLY A 145 5.03 10.56 2.62
C GLY A 145 3.97 11.00 1.60
N LYS A 146 2.81 10.32 1.54
CA LYS A 146 1.63 10.75 0.76
C LYS A 146 0.45 11.01 1.71
N GLU A 147 -0.51 11.81 1.28
CA GLU A 147 -1.73 12.12 2.06
C GLU A 147 -2.48 10.85 2.50
N VAL A 148 -2.55 9.85 1.61
CA VAL A 148 -3.20 8.55 1.87
C VAL A 148 -2.61 7.82 3.10
N TYR A 149 -1.36 8.09 3.49
CA TYR A 149 -0.80 7.54 4.73
C TYR A 149 -1.62 7.93 5.97
N TRP A 150 -2.11 9.17 5.99
CA TRP A 150 -2.85 9.74 7.11
C TRP A 150 -4.35 9.43 7.07
N HIS A 151 -4.83 8.86 5.96
CA HIS A 151 -6.25 8.58 5.77
C HIS A 151 -6.74 7.48 6.74
N PRO A 152 -7.87 7.66 7.45
CA PRO A 152 -8.40 6.65 8.40
C PRO A 152 -8.70 5.30 7.75
N LYS A 153 -9.15 5.31 6.49
CA LYS A 153 -9.43 4.11 5.70
C LYS A 153 -8.18 3.50 5.02
N ASN A 154 -6.96 3.94 5.32
CA ASN A 154 -5.75 3.32 4.78
C ASN A 154 -5.72 1.82 5.17
N PRO A 155 -5.78 0.90 4.20
CA PRO A 155 -6.03 -0.51 4.49
C PRO A 155 -4.86 -1.22 5.17
N MET A 156 -3.65 -0.67 5.09
CA MET A 156 -2.48 -1.25 5.77
C MET A 156 -2.51 -1.00 7.28
N ARG A 157 -3.10 0.11 7.75
CA ARG A 157 -3.18 0.46 9.18
C ARG A 157 -3.88 -0.64 10.01
N PRO A 158 -5.11 -1.09 9.68
CA PRO A 158 -5.76 -2.15 10.45
C PRO A 158 -5.04 -3.51 10.34
N LEU A 159 -4.37 -3.79 9.22
CA LEU A 159 -3.57 -5.03 9.09
C LEU A 159 -2.40 -5.05 10.06
N LEU A 160 -1.64 -3.97 10.12
CA LEU A 160 -0.50 -3.85 11.02
C LEU A 160 -0.94 -3.91 12.48
N ALA A 161 -2.06 -3.27 12.83
CA ALA A 161 -2.64 -3.39 14.16
C ALA A 161 -3.01 -4.84 14.52
N LYS A 162 -3.62 -5.59 13.59
CA LYS A 162 -3.98 -7.01 13.79
C LYS A 162 -2.75 -7.93 13.86
N SER A 163 -1.64 -7.54 13.25
CA SER A 163 -0.43 -8.35 13.16
C SER A 163 0.34 -8.43 14.48
N GLY A 164 0.09 -7.49 15.40
CA GLY A 164 0.81 -7.38 16.67
C GLY A 164 2.20 -6.75 16.51
N THR A 165 3.05 -6.92 17.52
CA THR A 165 4.36 -6.24 17.64
C THR A 165 5.55 -7.19 17.71
N SER A 166 5.36 -8.47 17.36
CA SER A 166 6.37 -9.52 17.54
C SER A 166 6.61 -10.30 16.26
N GLY A 167 7.85 -10.75 16.06
CA GLY A 167 8.25 -11.54 14.90
C GLY A 167 8.52 -10.68 13.67
N LYS A 168 8.49 -11.33 12.50
CA LYS A 168 8.72 -10.67 11.22
C LYS A 168 7.43 -10.55 10.42
N TYR A 169 7.35 -9.54 9.58
CA TYR A 169 6.40 -9.52 8.48
C TYR A 169 7.12 -9.88 7.18
N TRP A 170 6.34 -10.39 6.24
CA TRP A 170 6.72 -10.60 4.84
C TRP A 170 5.73 -9.81 3.99
N LEU A 171 6.25 -9.04 3.04
CA LEU A 171 5.44 -8.21 2.17
C LEU A 171 5.99 -8.27 0.75
N GLU A 172 5.11 -8.60 -0.19
CA GLU A 172 5.38 -8.48 -1.62
C GLU A 172 4.36 -7.58 -2.29
N VAL A 173 4.84 -6.72 -3.17
CA VAL A 173 4.03 -5.86 -4.04
C VAL A 173 4.46 -6.07 -5.48
N GLN A 174 3.55 -6.62 -6.29
CA GLN A 174 3.67 -6.69 -7.73
C GLN A 174 2.90 -5.53 -8.36
N ARG A 175 3.61 -4.64 -9.05
CA ARG A 175 3.05 -3.47 -9.71
C ARG A 175 2.98 -3.72 -11.21
N PHE A 176 1.78 -3.61 -11.75
CA PHE A 176 1.48 -3.63 -13.17
C PHE A 176 1.12 -2.22 -13.65
N ASN A 177 1.48 -1.87 -14.87
CA ASN A 177 0.89 -0.72 -15.56
C ASN A 177 -0.35 -1.22 -16.31
N VAL A 178 -1.51 -0.71 -15.95
CA VAL A 178 -2.76 -0.97 -16.68
C VAL A 178 -2.92 0.13 -17.71
N VAL A 179 -3.13 -0.24 -18.97
CA VAL A 179 -3.62 0.68 -19.99
C VAL A 179 -5.12 0.46 -20.14
N SER A 180 -5.91 1.46 -19.77
CA SER A 180 -7.37 1.48 -19.93
C SER A 180 -7.80 2.53 -20.94
N LYS A 181 -8.97 2.37 -21.56
CA LYS A 181 -9.67 3.45 -22.27
C LYS A 181 -10.86 3.87 -21.43
N GLU A 182 -10.91 5.14 -21.04
CA GLU A 182 -11.90 5.68 -20.12
C GLU A 182 -12.69 6.84 -20.76
N GLY A 183 -13.96 6.99 -20.34
CA GLY A 183 -14.82 8.12 -20.69
C GLY A 183 -15.32 8.16 -22.15
N PRO A 184 -16.16 9.16 -22.48
CA PRO A 184 -16.81 9.25 -23.80
C PRO A 184 -15.83 9.34 -24.98
N ALA A 185 -14.65 9.93 -24.74
CA ALA A 185 -13.60 10.10 -25.75
C ALA A 185 -12.70 8.85 -25.92
N LYS A 186 -12.84 7.83 -25.05
CA LYS A 186 -12.05 6.59 -25.06
C LYS A 186 -10.53 6.81 -25.12
N THR A 187 -10.06 7.87 -24.47
CA THR A 187 -8.63 8.22 -24.43
C THR A 187 -7.88 7.16 -23.61
N PRO A 188 -6.77 6.61 -24.12
CA PRO A 188 -5.94 5.71 -23.34
C PRO A 188 -5.34 6.40 -22.12
N ARG A 189 -5.48 5.78 -20.94
CA ARG A 189 -4.86 6.18 -19.68
C ARG A 189 -4.01 5.02 -19.17
N THR A 190 -2.79 5.34 -18.74
CA THR A 190 -1.94 4.37 -18.05
C THR A 190 -1.94 4.65 -16.56
N TRP A 191 -2.21 3.64 -15.74
CA TRP A 191 -2.22 3.78 -14.28
C TRP A 191 -1.69 2.53 -13.58
N PRO A 192 -1.14 2.64 -12.35
CA PRO A 192 -0.52 1.52 -11.66
C PRO A 192 -1.54 0.67 -10.88
N LEU A 193 -1.67 -0.61 -11.23
CA LEU A 193 -2.32 -1.61 -10.39
C LEU A 193 -1.26 -2.28 -9.50
N ARG A 194 -1.58 -2.45 -8.22
CA ARG A 194 -0.67 -3.08 -7.24
C ARG A 194 -1.36 -4.27 -6.64
N VAL A 195 -0.82 -5.45 -6.90
CA VAL A 195 -1.19 -6.68 -6.22
C VAL A 195 -0.23 -6.86 -5.06
N VAL A 196 -0.74 -7.09 -3.87
CA VAL A 196 0.02 -7.16 -2.62
C VAL A 196 -0.35 -8.41 -1.86
N ARG A 197 0.63 -9.02 -1.20
CA ARG A 197 0.40 -9.99 -0.15
C ARG A 197 1.25 -9.61 1.06
N PHE A 198 0.57 -9.45 2.18
CA PHE A 198 1.16 -9.19 3.48
C PHE A 198 0.95 -10.41 4.37
N LYS A 199 2.03 -10.88 5.01
CA LYS A 199 2.03 -11.96 6.00
C LYS A 199 2.73 -11.51 7.28
N ALA A 200 2.20 -11.95 8.40
CA ALA A 200 2.76 -11.82 9.75
C ALA A 200 2.28 -13.02 10.58
N PRO A 201 2.79 -13.27 11.79
CA PRO A 201 2.46 -14.48 12.56
C PRO A 201 0.96 -14.75 12.77
N LYS A 202 0.13 -13.70 12.76
CA LYS A 202 -1.33 -13.78 12.99
C LYS A 202 -2.17 -13.48 11.75
N VAL A 203 -1.55 -13.11 10.63
CA VAL A 203 -2.24 -12.55 9.47
C VAL A 203 -1.59 -13.05 8.19
N ASP A 204 -2.36 -13.64 7.29
CA ASP A 204 -2.03 -13.76 5.87
C ASP A 204 -3.20 -13.19 5.09
N THR A 205 -2.92 -12.19 4.26
CA THR A 205 -3.96 -11.52 3.47
C THR A 205 -4.34 -12.28 2.20
N GLY A 206 -3.54 -13.28 1.80
CA GLY A 206 -3.54 -13.76 0.43
C GLY A 206 -3.14 -12.63 -0.54
N TRP A 207 -3.31 -12.87 -1.85
CA TRP A 207 -3.12 -11.85 -2.86
C TRP A 207 -4.33 -10.91 -2.91
N LYS A 208 -4.09 -9.61 -2.77
CA LYS A 208 -5.11 -8.55 -2.75
C LYS A 208 -4.66 -7.36 -3.59
N ILE A 209 -5.60 -6.51 -3.98
CA ILE A 209 -5.33 -5.25 -4.69
C ILE A 209 -5.14 -4.13 -3.67
N LEU A 210 -3.99 -3.47 -3.72
CA LEU A 210 -3.74 -2.27 -2.92
C LEU A 210 -4.39 -1.06 -3.62
N PRO A 211 -5.35 -0.35 -2.98
CA PRO A 211 -6.09 0.74 -3.61
C PRO A 211 -5.20 1.84 -4.20
N ALA A 212 -5.66 2.44 -5.30
CA ALA A 212 -5.06 3.57 -6.02
C ALA A 212 -4.77 4.79 -5.11
N SER A 213 -3.84 5.67 -5.48
CA SER A 213 -3.55 6.88 -4.67
C SER A 213 -4.66 7.92 -4.73
N ASP A 214 -5.42 7.93 -5.83
CA ASP A 214 -6.67 8.66 -6.06
C ASP A 214 -7.89 7.91 -5.51
N TRP A 215 -7.68 6.85 -4.71
CA TRP A 215 -8.72 6.27 -3.88
C TRP A 215 -9.13 7.29 -2.83
N ASN A 216 -10.04 8.18 -3.23
CA ASN A 216 -10.79 9.00 -2.32
C ASN A 216 -11.81 8.07 -1.69
N ALA A 217 -11.72 7.87 -0.39
CA ALA A 217 -12.64 7.00 0.32
C ALA A 217 -13.78 7.81 0.92
N GLU A 218 -14.19 8.90 0.26
CA GLU A 218 -15.50 9.52 0.45
C GLU A 218 -16.57 8.42 0.52
#